data_AF-A0A3B5K2I2-F1
#
_entry.id   AF-A0A3B5K2I2-F1
#
_cell.length_a   1.000
_cell.length_b   1.000
_cell.length_c   1.000
_cell.angle_alpha   90.00
_cell.angle_beta   90.00
_cell.angle_gamma   90.00
#
_symmetry.space_group_name_H-M   'P 1'
#
loop_
_entity.id
_entity.type
_entity.pdbx_description
1 polymer ?
#
loop_
_entity_poly.entity_id
_entity_poly.type
_entity_poly.pdbx_seq_one_letter_code
_entity_poly.pdbx_strand_id
1 'polypeptide(L)'
;IVLPVGRFHAGTEKSVFPLPDPQDFFQAAQVKFDDLIKDTRKLKRDLTACEKDVQKVCANSSEENLQPFKDKMESFISTEASTLFVPLPSFQDMVSYFGVKPKSGDKEVAPGYVFMLWYEFSSDFKNAWVRQSKNISKER
;
A
#
# COMPACT_ATOMS: atom_id res chain seq x y z
N ILE A 1 -12.22 6.97 2.18
CA ILE A 1 -12.88 5.65 2.07
C ILE A 1 -14.19 5.88 1.33
N VAL A 2 -14.23 5.59 0.03
CA VAL A 2 -15.47 5.65 -0.75
C VAL A 2 -16.17 4.31 -0.57
N LEU A 3 -17.26 4.27 0.19
CA LEU A 3 -18.08 3.05 0.33
C LEU A 3 -18.91 2.88 -0.95
N PRO A 4 -18.67 1.85 -1.78
CA PRO A 4 -19.52 1.62 -2.93
C PRO A 4 -20.85 1.03 -2.44
N VAL A 5 -21.95 1.72 -2.77
CA VAL A 5 -23.23 1.12 -3.16
C VAL A 5 -23.73 -0.05 -2.28
N GLY A 6 -23.79 0.14 -0.96
CA GLY A 6 -24.28 -0.91 -0.05
C GLY A 6 -25.81 -1.08 0.01
N ARG A 7 -26.60 -0.10 -0.47
CA ARG A 7 -28.06 -0.11 -0.26
C ARG A 7 -28.88 -0.86 -1.32
N PHE A 8 -28.43 -0.94 -2.58
CA PHE A 8 -29.27 -1.49 -3.67
C PHE A 8 -29.38 -3.03 -3.66
N HIS A 9 -28.51 -3.74 -2.93
CA HIS A 9 -28.46 -5.21 -2.91
C HIS A 9 -28.40 -5.81 -1.49
N ALA A 10 -28.73 -5.02 -0.46
CA ALA A 10 -28.71 -5.48 0.92
C ALA A 10 -29.57 -6.75 1.11
N GLY A 11 -29.02 -7.76 1.79
CA GLY A 11 -29.72 -9.03 2.04
C GLY A 11 -29.90 -9.94 0.82
N THR A 12 -29.13 -9.73 -0.25
CA THR A 12 -29.11 -10.61 -1.43
C THR A 12 -27.71 -11.18 -1.68
N GLU A 13 -27.59 -12.21 -2.51
CA GLU A 13 -26.30 -12.81 -2.92
C GLU A 13 -25.36 -11.81 -3.64
N LYS A 14 -25.90 -10.69 -4.13
CA LYS A 14 -25.14 -9.60 -4.76
C LYS A 14 -24.58 -8.59 -3.76
N SER A 15 -24.84 -8.78 -2.46
CA SER A 15 -24.32 -7.91 -1.41
C SER A 15 -22.83 -8.20 -1.17
N VAL A 16 -21.99 -7.19 -1.41
CA VAL A 16 -20.54 -7.30 -1.22
C VAL A 16 -20.15 -6.61 0.09
N PHE A 17 -19.29 -7.26 0.87
CA PHE A 17 -18.74 -6.68 2.09
C PHE A 17 -17.96 -5.40 1.75
N PRO A 18 -18.25 -4.25 2.40
CA PRO A 18 -17.78 -2.95 1.92
C PRO A 18 -16.38 -2.56 2.42
N LEU A 19 -15.70 -3.42 3.18
CA LEU A 19 -14.34 -3.22 3.69
C LEU A 19 -13.40 -4.30 3.13
N PRO A 20 -12.07 -4.08 3.15
CA PRO A 20 -11.09 -5.14 2.90
C PRO A 20 -11.30 -6.34 3.82
N ASP A 21 -10.86 -7.52 3.39
CA ASP A 21 -10.99 -8.70 4.23
C ASP A 21 -10.17 -8.48 5.52
N PRO A 22 -10.68 -8.88 6.71
CA PRO A 22 -9.91 -8.78 7.94
C PRO A 22 -8.49 -9.35 7.79
N GLN A 23 -8.33 -10.45 7.05
CA GLN A 23 -7.02 -11.08 6.89
C GLN A 23 -5.99 -10.16 6.22
N ASP A 24 -6.41 -9.24 5.35
CA ASP A 24 -5.52 -8.26 4.71
C ASP A 24 -4.89 -7.33 5.76
N PHE A 25 -5.67 -6.89 6.75
CA PHE A 25 -5.17 -6.08 7.86
C PHE A 25 -4.22 -6.86 8.76
N PHE A 26 -4.51 -8.13 9.04
CA PHE A 26 -3.62 -8.97 9.82
C PHE A 26 -2.26 -9.13 9.15
N GLN A 27 -2.24 -9.35 7.83
CA GLN A 27 -1.00 -9.43 7.05
C GLN A 27 -0.25 -8.09 7.06
N ALA A 28 -0.96 -6.97 6.84
CA ALA A 28 -0.38 -5.64 6.92
C ALA A 28 0.24 -5.35 8.29
N ALA A 29 -0.34 -5.88 9.38
CA ALA A 29 0.19 -5.73 10.72
C ALA A 29 1.55 -6.43 10.94
N GLN A 30 1.86 -7.46 10.16
CA GLN A 30 3.15 -8.17 10.21
C GLN A 30 4.27 -7.44 9.47
N VAL A 31 3.94 -6.40 8.69
CA VAL A 31 4.91 -5.64 7.91
C VAL A 31 5.77 -4.76 8.81
N LYS A 32 7.08 -4.86 8.65
CA LYS A 32 8.06 -4.02 9.35
C LYS A 32 8.39 -2.79 8.51
N PHE A 33 7.84 -1.65 8.90
CA PHE A 33 8.06 -0.38 8.18
C PHE A 33 9.54 0.01 8.12
N ASP A 34 10.31 -0.27 9.17
CA ASP A 34 11.75 0.00 9.17
C ASP A 34 12.50 -0.75 8.06
N ASP A 35 12.10 -1.99 7.79
CA ASP A 35 12.72 -2.79 6.73
C ASP A 35 12.30 -2.25 5.35
N LEU A 36 11.02 -1.89 5.16
CA LEU A 36 10.56 -1.22 3.93
C LEU A 36 11.28 0.11 3.66
N ILE A 37 11.51 0.90 4.71
CA ILE A 37 12.24 2.17 4.61
C ILE A 37 13.70 1.91 4.20
N LYS A 38 14.36 0.90 4.79
CA LYS A 38 15.74 0.52 4.42
C LYS A 38 15.80 0.03 2.98
N ASP A 39 14.87 -0.83 2.56
CA ASP A 39 14.81 -1.39 1.22
C ASP A 39 14.54 -0.30 0.18
N THR A 40 13.62 0.62 0.45
CA THR A 40 13.36 1.76 -0.43
C THR A 40 14.60 2.67 -0.57
N ARG A 41 15.33 2.95 0.53
CA ARG A 41 16.59 3.69 0.47
C ARG A 41 17.68 2.94 -0.29
N LYS A 42 17.69 1.60 -0.22
CA LYS A 42 18.62 0.77 -0.99
C LYS A 42 18.27 0.84 -2.48
N LEU A 43 17.02 0.62 -2.86
CA LEU A 43 16.54 0.72 -4.24
C LEU A 43 16.84 2.08 -4.87
N LYS A 44 16.64 3.19 -4.14
CA LYS A 44 17.02 4.53 -4.62
C LYS A 44 18.51 4.65 -4.92
N ARG A 45 19.38 4.11 -4.06
CA ARG A 45 20.84 4.11 -4.28
C ARG A 45 21.23 3.24 -5.45
N ASP A 46 20.66 2.04 -5.54
CA ASP A 46 20.92 1.09 -6.62
C ASP A 46 20.48 1.68 -7.97
N LEU A 47 19.33 2.37 -8.02
CA LEU A 47 18.86 3.05 -9.24
C LEU A 47 19.78 4.21 -9.64
N THR A 48 20.23 5.04 -8.70
CA THR A 48 21.21 6.10 -8.99
C THR A 48 22.56 5.54 -9.47
N ALA A 49 22.99 4.39 -8.94
CA ALA A 49 24.19 3.71 -9.43
C ALA A 49 23.98 3.19 -10.87
N CYS A 50 22.84 2.55 -11.13
CA CYS A 50 22.46 2.09 -12.46
C CYS A 50 22.43 3.23 -13.49
N GLU A 51 21.86 4.38 -13.13
CA GLU A 51 21.85 5.58 -14.00
C GLU A 51 23.27 6.02 -14.38
N LYS A 52 24.21 6.04 -13.42
CA LYS A 52 25.62 6.38 -13.70
C LYS A 52 26.29 5.36 -14.61
N ASP A 53 26.01 4.07 -14.41
CA ASP A 53 26.54 3.01 -15.27
C ASP A 53 25.99 3.13 -16.70
N VAL A 54 24.71 3.43 -16.86
CA VAL A 54 24.08 3.70 -18.16
C VAL A 54 24.73 4.90 -18.84
N GLN A 55 24.90 6.01 -18.12
CA GLN A 55 25.60 7.19 -18.63
C GLN A 55 27.03 6.86 -19.09
N LYS A 56 27.75 6.04 -18.31
CA LYS A 56 29.11 5.60 -18.66
C LYS A 56 29.13 4.73 -19.90
N VAL A 57 28.21 3.78 -20.03
CA VAL A 57 28.11 2.94 -21.24
C VAL A 57 27.82 3.82 -22.46
N CYS A 58 26.84 4.72 -22.37
CA CYS A 58 26.52 5.64 -23.47
C CYS A 58 27.69 6.55 -23.83
N ALA A 59 28.46 7.06 -22.87
CA ALA A 59 29.61 7.93 -23.13
C ALA A 59 30.79 7.22 -23.81
N ASN A 60 30.91 5.90 -23.65
CA ASN A 60 32.02 5.10 -24.20
C ASN A 60 31.66 4.36 -25.50
N SER A 61 30.42 4.48 -25.98
CA SER A 61 29.93 3.84 -27.20
C SER A 61 29.88 4.84 -28.37
N SER A 62 30.06 4.36 -29.60
CA SER A 62 29.77 5.17 -30.80
C SER A 62 28.27 5.29 -31.02
N GLU A 63 27.83 6.38 -31.65
CA GLU A 63 26.41 6.72 -31.86
C GLU A 63 25.63 5.57 -32.52
N GLU A 64 26.23 4.91 -33.51
CA GLU A 64 25.66 3.78 -34.24
C GLU A 64 25.41 2.53 -33.38
N ASN A 65 26.07 2.42 -32.22
CA ASN A 65 25.99 1.28 -31.30
C ASN A 65 25.23 1.62 -30.00
N LEU A 66 24.72 2.85 -29.84
CA LEU A 66 24.00 3.25 -28.63
C LEU A 66 22.66 2.54 -28.49
N GLN A 67 21.97 2.34 -29.61
CA GLN A 67 20.65 1.77 -29.63
C GLN A 67 20.68 0.27 -29.88
N PRO A 68 19.80 -0.50 -29.22
CA PRO A 68 18.64 -0.06 -28.43
C PRO A 68 18.90 0.09 -26.92
N PHE A 69 20.16 0.00 -26.47
CA PHE A 69 20.49 -0.02 -25.04
C PHE A 69 20.05 1.26 -24.34
N LYS A 70 20.42 2.41 -24.89
CA LYS A 70 20.14 3.71 -24.30
C LYS A 70 18.64 3.94 -24.09
N ASP A 71 17.83 3.77 -25.13
CA ASP A 71 16.38 4.01 -25.05
C ASP A 71 15.70 3.08 -24.03
N LYS A 72 16.09 1.81 -24.02
CA LYS A 72 15.54 0.83 -23.06
C LYS A 72 15.90 1.17 -21.62
N MET A 73 17.15 1.56 -21.39
CA MET A 73 17.63 1.88 -20.04
C MET A 73 17.08 3.21 -19.52
N GLU A 74 17.01 4.25 -20.37
CA GLU A 74 16.39 5.53 -20.00
C GLU A 74 14.90 5.36 -19.68
N SER A 75 14.18 4.56 -20.47
CA SER A 75 12.78 4.21 -20.20
C SER A 75 12.60 3.47 -18.87
N PHE A 76 13.47 2.49 -18.60
CA PHE A 76 13.49 1.76 -17.33
C PHE A 76 13.75 2.70 -16.15
N ILE A 77 14.81 3.52 -16.20
CA ILE A 77 15.18 4.45 -15.12
C ILE A 77 14.06 5.46 -14.86
N SER A 78 13.48 6.03 -15.91
CA SER A 78 12.38 6.99 -15.78
C SER A 78 11.16 6.37 -15.09
N THR A 79 10.79 5.16 -15.48
CA THR A 79 9.67 4.43 -14.88
C THR A 79 9.93 4.14 -13.40
N GLU A 80 11.08 3.55 -13.07
CA GLU A 80 11.43 3.21 -11.69
C GLU A 80 11.64 4.46 -10.81
N ALA A 81 12.16 5.55 -11.38
CA ALA A 81 12.29 6.80 -10.64
C ALA A 81 10.91 7.38 -10.31
N SER A 82 9.97 7.34 -11.26
CA SER A 82 8.61 7.81 -11.01
C SER A 82 7.92 7.02 -9.90
N THR A 83 8.15 5.71 -9.80
CA THR A 83 7.53 4.88 -8.74
C THR A 83 8.19 5.10 -7.38
N LEU A 84 9.53 5.15 -7.32
CA LEU A 84 10.27 5.22 -6.06
C LEU A 84 10.32 6.62 -5.44
N PHE A 85 10.23 7.68 -6.25
CA PHE A 85 10.37 9.06 -5.79
C PHE A 85 9.05 9.81 -5.63
N VAL A 86 7.92 9.23 -6.05
CA VAL A 86 6.59 9.80 -5.75
C VAL A 86 6.38 9.83 -4.22
N PRO A 87 6.06 11.00 -3.64
CA PRO A 87 5.74 11.10 -2.22
C PRO A 87 4.42 10.37 -1.94
N LEU A 88 4.47 9.35 -1.07
CA LEU A 88 3.28 8.73 -0.52
C LEU A 88 2.82 9.48 0.74
N PRO A 89 1.50 9.57 1.02
CA PRO A 89 1.00 10.10 2.28
C PRO A 89 1.69 9.43 3.45
N SER A 90 2.15 10.22 4.43
CA SER A 90 2.91 9.64 5.52
C SER A 90 1.99 8.84 6.45
N PHE A 91 2.53 7.76 7.01
CA PHE A 91 1.84 7.01 8.06
C PHE A 91 1.45 7.91 9.25
N GLN A 92 2.26 8.92 9.55
CA GLN A 92 2.00 9.87 10.63
C GLN A 92 0.78 10.77 10.36
N ASP A 93 0.57 11.18 9.10
CA ASP A 93 -0.63 11.94 8.72
C ASP A 93 -1.89 11.11 8.96
N MET A 94 -1.84 9.80 8.65
CA MET A 94 -2.94 8.88 8.88
C MET A 94 -3.19 8.66 10.38
N VAL A 95 -2.13 8.44 11.17
CA VAL A 95 -2.22 8.33 12.64
C VAL A 95 -2.85 9.58 13.25
N SER A 96 -2.41 10.76 12.81
CA SER A 96 -2.94 12.06 13.24
C SER A 96 -4.41 12.22 12.87
N TYR A 97 -4.77 11.92 11.62
CA TYR A 97 -6.15 12.00 11.13
C TYR A 97 -7.12 11.14 11.95
N PHE A 98 -6.73 9.92 12.30
CA PHE A 98 -7.56 9.02 13.10
C PHE A 98 -7.39 9.21 14.62
N GLY A 99 -6.51 10.12 15.07
CA GLY A 99 -6.28 10.39 16.47
C GLY A 99 -5.73 9.19 17.26
N VAL A 100 -5.01 8.28 16.61
CA VAL A 100 -4.46 7.08 17.26
C VAL A 100 -3.31 7.51 18.17
N LYS A 101 -3.36 7.07 19.43
CA LYS A 101 -2.33 7.38 20.42
C LYS A 101 -1.37 6.19 20.59
N PRO A 102 -0.09 6.43 20.91
CA PRO A 102 0.85 5.35 21.26
C PRO A 102 0.32 4.51 22.43
N LYS A 103 0.73 3.24 22.50
CA LYS A 103 0.45 2.40 23.68
C LYS A 103 1.27 2.92 24.88
N SER A 104 0.82 2.57 26.08
CA SER A 104 1.53 2.97 27.31
C SER A 104 2.98 2.49 27.29
N GLY A 105 3.92 3.42 27.40
CA GLY A 105 5.36 3.14 27.34
C GLY A 105 6.00 3.36 25.97
N ASP A 106 5.21 3.47 24.89
CA ASP A 106 5.72 3.75 23.55
C ASP A 106 5.81 5.26 23.29
N LYS A 107 6.85 5.66 22.54
CA LYS A 107 7.02 7.06 22.10
C LYS A 107 6.18 7.39 20.86
N GLU A 108 5.95 6.40 20.00
CA GLU A 108 5.28 6.55 18.71
C GLU A 108 4.29 5.42 18.47
N VAL A 109 3.33 5.64 17.57
CA VAL A 109 2.37 4.62 17.17
C VAL A 109 3.04 3.61 16.25
N ALA A 110 3.10 2.35 16.65
CA ALA A 110 3.57 1.27 15.79
C ALA A 110 2.58 1.03 14.62
N PRO A 111 3.03 0.88 13.36
CA PRO A 111 2.15 0.56 12.23
C PRO A 111 1.31 -0.70 12.45
N GLY A 112 1.93 -1.75 12.99
CA GLY A 112 1.23 -2.99 13.33
C GLY A 112 0.08 -2.77 14.31
N TYR A 113 0.18 -1.81 15.23
CA TYR A 113 -0.91 -1.51 16.14
C TYR A 113 -2.13 -0.94 15.40
N VAL A 114 -1.94 0.00 14.47
CA VAL A 114 -3.04 0.57 13.69
C VAL A 114 -3.74 -0.52 12.86
N PHE A 115 -2.96 -1.39 12.20
CA PHE A 115 -3.54 -2.47 11.41
C PHE A 115 -4.27 -3.50 12.26
N MET A 116 -3.81 -3.79 13.48
CA MET A 116 -4.54 -4.67 14.40
C MET A 116 -5.86 -4.06 14.87
N LEU A 117 -5.92 -2.75 15.12
CA LEU A 117 -7.20 -2.07 15.41
C LEU A 117 -8.20 -2.23 14.25
N TRP A 118 -7.72 -2.07 13.01
CA TRP A 118 -8.57 -2.25 11.82
C TRP A 118 -8.95 -3.71 11.59
N TYR A 119 -8.08 -4.66 11.90
CA TYR A 119 -8.37 -6.10 11.86
C TYR A 119 -9.54 -6.46 12.79
N GLU A 120 -9.47 -6.03 14.05
CA GLU A 120 -10.52 -6.27 15.05
C GLU A 120 -11.84 -5.62 14.61
N PHE A 121 -11.78 -4.33 14.23
CA PHE A 121 -12.96 -3.60 13.73
C PHE A 121 -13.59 -4.28 12.50
N SER A 122 -12.79 -4.62 11.49
CA SER A 122 -13.28 -5.25 10.26
C SER A 122 -13.87 -6.63 10.54
N SER A 123 -13.27 -7.40 11.45
CA SER A 123 -13.78 -8.72 11.86
C SER A 123 -15.16 -8.62 12.50
N ASP A 124 -15.32 -7.72 13.47
CA ASP A 124 -16.61 -7.49 14.12
C ASP A 124 -17.65 -6.94 13.14
N PHE A 125 -17.25 -6.00 12.30
CA PHE A 125 -18.12 -5.44 11.27
C PHE A 125 -18.56 -6.50 10.25
N LYS A 126 -17.68 -7.41 9.84
CA LYS A 126 -18.02 -8.55 8.95
C LYS A 126 -19.01 -9.49 9.60
N ASN A 127 -18.83 -9.83 10.88
CA ASN A 127 -19.77 -10.66 11.62
C ASN A 127 -21.16 -10.00 11.70
N ALA A 128 -21.21 -8.71 12.03
CA ALA A 128 -22.45 -7.95 12.08
C ALA A 128 -23.11 -7.85 10.70
N TRP A 129 -22.33 -7.58 9.65
CA TRP A 129 -22.79 -7.49 8.26
C TRP A 129 -23.43 -8.80 7.79
N VAL A 130 -22.80 -9.95 8.05
CA VAL A 130 -23.33 -11.27 7.70
C VAL A 130 -24.64 -11.54 8.44
N ARG A 131 -24.70 -11.22 9.73
CA ARG A 131 -25.92 -11.37 10.54
C ARG A 131 -27.06 -10.51 9.99
N GLN A 132 -26.80 -9.23 9.72
CA GLN A 132 -27.81 -8.31 9.21
C GLN A 132 -28.28 -8.68 7.80
N SER A 133 -27.36 -9.11 6.94
CA SER A 133 -27.69 -9.60 5.59
C SER A 133 -28.65 -10.79 5.64
N LYS A 134 -28.43 -11.73 6.57
CA LYS A 134 -29.33 -12.87 6.79
C LYS A 134 -30.71 -12.44 7.31
N ASN A 135 -30.77 -11.43 8.17
CA ASN A 135 -32.05 -10.92 8.68
C ASN A 135 -32.86 -10.25 7.57
N ILE A 136 -32.24 -9.35 6.81
CA ILE A 136 -32.88 -8.66 5.68
C ILE A 136 -33.37 -9.66 4.62
N SER A 137 -32.60 -10.71 4.35
CA SER A 137 -33.02 -11.77 3.42
C SER A 137 -34.26 -12.54 3.90
N LYS A 138 -34.52 -12.61 5.21
CA LYS A 138 -35.70 -13.29 5.78
C LYS A 138 -36.94 -12.39 5.86
N GLU A 139 -36.72 -11.07 5.92
CA GLU A 139 -37.81 -10.07 5.95
C GLU A 139 -38.39 -9.79 4.55
N ARG A 140 -37.75 -10.32 3.50
CA ARG A 140 -38.20 -10.24 2.11
C ARG A 140 -38.96 -11.48 1.69
#